data_AF-A0A6J6PYN0-F1
#
_entry.id   AF-A0A6J6PYN0-F1
#
_cell.length_a   1.000
_cell.length_b   1.000
_cell.length_c   1.000
_cell.angle_alpha   90.00
_cell.angle_beta   90.00
_cell.angle_gamma   90.00
#
_symmetry.space_group_name_H-M   'P 1'
#
loop_
_entity.id
_entity.type
_entity.pdbx_description
1 polymer ?
#
loop_
_entity_poly.entity_id
_entity_poly.type
_entity_poly.pdbx_seq_one_letter_code
_entity_poly.pdbx_strand_id
1 'polypeptide(L)'
;MDNIFVPNMTFTLEESRKIIQETPIPVDAHLMIIDPDSKAHLYAQAGAASVTFHLEASSNPEATGQLIKSEGARVGIALKPNTHFSELAPLLDFVDMVLIMTVEPGFGGQSFMSEMMPKVSEARAEIDSKHFGKIWLQVDGGISLDTIEEATFAGADTFVAGSAVFKAEKPGDMVELLRAKASKR
;
A
#
# COMPACT_ATOMS: atom_id res chain seq x y z
N MET A 1 -8.86 4.29 -7.93
CA MET A 1 -9.48 5.56 -7.43
C MET A 1 -10.82 5.74 -8.11
N ASP A 2 -11.86 6.19 -7.40
CA ASP A 2 -13.25 6.25 -7.90
C ASP A 2 -13.86 7.66 -8.01
N ASN A 3 -13.07 8.72 -7.84
CA ASN A 3 -13.52 10.12 -7.80
C ASN A 3 -14.53 10.44 -6.68
N ILE A 4 -14.61 9.60 -5.64
CA ILE A 4 -15.46 9.83 -4.46
C ILE A 4 -14.62 9.79 -3.19
N PHE A 5 -13.89 8.70 -2.95
CA PHE A 5 -13.02 8.59 -1.78
C PHE A 5 -11.80 9.52 -1.85
N VAL A 6 -11.35 9.78 -3.08
CA VAL A 6 -10.35 10.78 -3.45
C VAL A 6 -10.85 11.55 -4.67
N PRO A 7 -10.46 12.82 -4.88
CA PRO A 7 -10.94 13.65 -5.98
C PRO A 7 -10.22 13.34 -7.31
N ASN A 8 -10.10 12.06 -7.65
CA ASN A 8 -9.46 11.58 -8.87
C ASN A 8 -10.01 10.23 -9.34
N MET A 9 -10.04 10.00 -10.65
CA MET A 9 -10.38 8.71 -11.28
C MET A 9 -9.15 8.18 -12.00
N THR A 10 -8.90 6.87 -11.91
CA THR A 10 -7.72 6.23 -12.51
C THR A 10 -8.14 5.16 -13.51
N PHE A 11 -8.47 3.98 -13.00
CA PHE A 11 -8.91 2.84 -13.79
C PHE A 11 -10.25 2.35 -13.29
N THR A 12 -11.10 1.94 -14.22
CA THR A 12 -12.26 1.10 -13.94
C THR A 12 -11.81 -0.31 -13.52
N LEU A 13 -12.74 -1.10 -12.96
CA LEU A 13 -12.47 -2.51 -12.66
C LEU A 13 -12.14 -3.32 -13.93
N GLU A 14 -12.74 -2.99 -15.07
CA GLU A 14 -12.46 -3.69 -16.34
C GLU A 14 -11.03 -3.41 -16.82
N GLU A 15 -10.59 -2.16 -16.79
CA GLU A 15 -9.21 -1.78 -17.14
C GLU A 15 -8.20 -2.39 -16.16
N SER A 16 -8.52 -2.38 -14.87
CA SER A 16 -7.70 -3.01 -13.84
C SER A 16 -7.56 -4.52 -14.08
N ARG A 17 -8.65 -5.21 -14.46
CA ARG A 17 -8.63 -6.64 -14.79
C ARG A 17 -7.66 -6.95 -15.95
N LYS A 18 -7.63 -6.11 -16.99
CA LYS A 18 -6.69 -6.28 -18.11
C LYS A 18 -5.24 -6.18 -17.63
N ILE A 19 -4.92 -5.15 -16.83
CA ILE A 19 -3.59 -4.97 -16.24
C ILE A 19 -3.18 -6.18 -15.39
N ILE A 20 -4.08 -6.65 -14.52
CA ILE A 20 -3.85 -7.79 -13.64
C ILE A 20 -3.56 -9.07 -14.43
N GLN A 21 -4.28 -9.31 -15.52
CA GLN A 21 -4.15 -10.54 -16.32
C GLN A 21 -2.97 -10.52 -17.30
N GLU A 22 -2.56 -9.35 -17.77
CA GLU A 22 -1.50 -9.20 -18.77
C GLU A 22 -0.11 -8.99 -18.15
N THR A 23 -0.04 -8.62 -16.86
CA THR A 23 1.24 -8.36 -16.17
C THR A 23 1.94 -9.67 -15.78
N PRO A 24 3.23 -9.85 -16.11
CA PRO A 24 3.97 -11.08 -15.78
C PRO A 24 4.46 -11.16 -14.33
N ILE A 25 4.31 -10.08 -13.56
CA ILE A 25 4.67 -9.97 -12.15
C ILE A 25 3.41 -9.80 -11.28
N PRO A 26 3.45 -10.19 -9.99
CA PRO A 26 2.32 -9.99 -9.09
C PRO A 26 1.85 -8.52 -9.04
N VAL A 27 0.54 -8.30 -9.15
CA VAL A 27 -0.07 -6.97 -9.04
C VAL A 27 -0.56 -6.71 -7.62
N ASP A 28 -0.12 -5.58 -7.05
CA ASP A 28 -0.62 -5.03 -5.79
C ASP A 28 -1.68 -3.95 -6.07
N ALA A 29 -2.94 -4.24 -5.75
CA ALA A 29 -4.06 -3.36 -6.04
C ALA A 29 -4.43 -2.50 -4.82
N HIS A 30 -4.00 -1.23 -4.82
CA HIS A 30 -4.37 -0.25 -3.79
C HIS A 30 -5.67 0.50 -4.16
N LEU A 31 -6.73 0.23 -3.39
CA LEU A 31 -8.08 0.71 -3.63
C LEU A 31 -8.39 1.95 -2.79
N MET A 32 -8.23 3.12 -3.43
CA MET A 32 -8.77 4.39 -2.97
C MET A 32 -10.21 4.56 -3.48
N ILE A 33 -11.15 3.81 -2.91
CA ILE A 33 -12.57 3.79 -3.30
C ILE A 33 -13.48 3.87 -2.08
N ILE A 34 -14.72 4.35 -2.23
CA ILE A 34 -15.63 4.61 -1.11
C ILE A 34 -16.30 3.35 -0.54
N ASP A 35 -16.37 2.28 -1.33
CA ASP A 35 -17.07 1.04 -0.98
C ASP A 35 -16.17 -0.18 -1.28
N PRO A 36 -15.11 -0.38 -0.50
CA PRO A 36 -14.27 -1.56 -0.62
C PRO A 36 -15.00 -2.83 -0.16
N ASP A 37 -15.97 -2.72 0.74
CA ASP A 37 -16.68 -3.86 1.32
C ASP A 37 -17.39 -4.70 0.25
N SER A 38 -17.97 -4.05 -0.76
CA SER A 38 -18.60 -4.75 -1.89
C SER A 38 -17.70 -4.94 -3.11
N LYS A 39 -16.57 -4.21 -3.22
CA LYS A 39 -15.79 -4.13 -4.48
C LYS A 39 -14.39 -4.70 -4.40
N ALA A 40 -13.77 -4.75 -3.22
CA ALA A 40 -12.35 -5.09 -3.11
C ALA A 40 -12.08 -6.54 -3.56
N HIS A 41 -12.95 -7.48 -3.18
CA HIS A 41 -12.82 -8.88 -3.57
C HIS A 41 -12.86 -9.11 -5.08
N LEU A 42 -13.48 -8.21 -5.86
CA LEU A 42 -13.52 -8.31 -7.33
C LEU A 42 -12.13 -8.15 -7.96
N TYR A 43 -11.22 -7.44 -7.30
CA TYR A 43 -9.81 -7.32 -7.73
C TYR A 43 -9.03 -8.59 -7.41
N ALA A 44 -9.34 -9.25 -6.28
CA ALA A 44 -8.78 -10.57 -5.95
C ALA A 44 -9.25 -11.61 -6.99
N GLN A 45 -10.56 -11.65 -7.31
CA GLN A 45 -11.11 -12.50 -8.36
C GLN A 45 -10.51 -12.23 -9.75
N ALA A 46 -10.09 -11.00 -10.03
CA ALA A 46 -9.40 -10.66 -11.26
C ALA A 46 -7.97 -11.22 -11.33
N GLY A 47 -7.40 -11.66 -10.19
CA GLY A 47 -6.06 -12.24 -10.07
C GLY A 47 -5.03 -11.33 -9.38
N ALA A 48 -5.45 -10.27 -8.69
CA ALA A 48 -4.51 -9.43 -7.94
C ALA A 48 -3.82 -10.25 -6.84
N ALA A 49 -2.51 -10.08 -6.68
CA ALA A 49 -1.75 -10.83 -5.69
C ALA A 49 -1.95 -10.28 -4.26
N SER A 50 -2.16 -8.96 -4.16
CA SER A 50 -2.62 -8.29 -2.95
C SER A 50 -3.70 -7.29 -3.31
N VAL A 51 -4.65 -7.12 -2.39
CA VAL A 51 -5.67 -6.07 -2.45
C VAL A 51 -5.60 -5.29 -1.15
N THR A 52 -5.28 -4.00 -1.27
CA THR A 52 -5.12 -3.09 -0.15
C THR A 52 -6.25 -2.06 -0.18
N PHE A 53 -7.07 -1.99 0.86
CA PHE A 53 -8.13 -0.98 0.97
C PHE A 53 -7.90 -0.04 2.15
N HIS A 54 -8.54 1.12 2.11
CA HIS A 54 -8.43 2.10 3.18
C HIS A 54 -9.29 1.74 4.39
N LEU A 55 -8.71 1.78 5.59
CA LEU A 55 -9.46 1.59 6.84
C LEU A 55 -10.65 2.56 6.92
N GLU A 56 -10.45 3.79 6.45
CA GLU A 56 -11.43 4.87 6.51
C GLU A 56 -12.63 4.68 5.56
N ALA A 57 -12.52 3.75 4.60
CA ALA A 57 -13.56 3.48 3.62
C ALA A 57 -14.41 2.25 3.96
N SER A 58 -13.95 1.40 4.87
CA SER A 58 -14.61 0.13 5.18
C SER A 58 -15.46 0.24 6.44
N SER A 59 -16.68 -0.28 6.38
CA SER A 59 -17.58 -0.36 7.54
C SER A 59 -17.30 -1.60 8.40
N ASN A 60 -16.75 -2.66 7.80
CA ASN A 60 -16.30 -3.87 8.48
C ASN A 60 -15.01 -4.41 7.84
N PRO A 61 -13.84 -3.84 8.24
CA PRO A 61 -12.56 -4.19 7.64
C PRO A 61 -12.20 -5.68 7.74
N GLU A 62 -12.60 -6.34 8.82
CA GLU A 62 -12.34 -7.76 9.01
C GLU A 62 -13.09 -8.62 7.98
N ALA A 63 -14.39 -8.36 7.79
CA ALA A 63 -15.19 -9.07 6.80
C ALA A 63 -14.69 -8.82 5.37
N THR A 64 -14.31 -7.58 5.06
CA THR A 64 -13.73 -7.20 3.77
C THR A 64 -12.42 -7.94 3.50
N GLY A 65 -11.53 -7.99 4.51
CA GLY A 65 -10.30 -8.76 4.44
C GLY A 65 -10.52 -10.26 4.27
N GLN A 66 -11.45 -10.86 5.03
CA GLN A 66 -11.79 -12.27 4.90
C GLN A 66 -12.28 -12.63 3.50
N LEU A 67 -13.10 -11.76 2.89
CA LEU A 67 -13.59 -11.97 1.53
C LEU A 67 -12.45 -11.92 0.50
N ILE A 68 -11.58 -10.91 0.57
CA ILE A 68 -10.36 -10.82 -0.27
C ILE A 68 -9.51 -12.09 -0.14
N LYS A 69 -9.28 -12.54 1.10
CA LYS A 69 -8.47 -13.72 1.41
C LYS A 69 -9.09 -15.01 0.87
N SER A 70 -10.41 -15.14 0.93
CA SER A 70 -11.13 -16.30 0.39
C SER A 70 -11.00 -16.45 -1.13
N GLU A 71 -10.70 -15.34 -1.83
CA GLU A 71 -10.45 -15.29 -3.27
C GLU A 71 -8.94 -15.43 -3.62
N GLY A 72 -8.10 -15.69 -2.62
CA GLY A 72 -6.69 -16.06 -2.81
C GLY A 72 -5.68 -14.91 -2.85
N ALA A 73 -6.11 -13.67 -2.60
CA ALA A 73 -5.21 -12.51 -2.53
C ALA A 73 -4.74 -12.24 -1.09
N ARG A 74 -3.56 -11.63 -0.97
CA ARG A 74 -3.10 -11.04 0.30
C ARG A 74 -3.96 -9.84 0.68
N VAL A 75 -4.23 -9.68 1.97
CA VAL A 75 -5.05 -8.59 2.51
C VAL A 75 -4.15 -7.45 2.97
N GLY A 76 -4.32 -6.27 2.38
CA GLY A 76 -3.70 -5.04 2.83
C GLY A 76 -4.71 -4.07 3.45
N ILE A 77 -4.31 -3.35 4.49
CA ILE A 77 -5.06 -2.19 4.99
C ILE A 77 -4.17 -0.94 4.95
N ALA A 78 -4.69 0.12 4.34
CA ALA A 78 -4.05 1.41 4.21
C ALA A 78 -4.57 2.43 5.23
N LEU A 79 -3.67 3.31 5.70
CA LEU A 79 -3.98 4.43 6.57
C LEU A 79 -3.61 5.75 5.91
N LYS A 80 -4.54 6.70 5.88
CA LYS A 80 -4.27 8.11 5.56
C LYS A 80 -3.31 8.73 6.58
N PRO A 81 -2.67 9.87 6.24
CA PRO A 81 -1.76 10.56 7.16
C PRO A 81 -2.38 10.89 8.53
N ASN A 82 -3.67 11.25 8.57
CA ASN A 82 -4.36 11.64 9.80
C ASN A 82 -5.02 10.49 10.58
N THR A 83 -4.98 9.26 10.07
CA THR A 83 -5.55 8.10 10.76
C THR A 83 -4.50 7.45 11.64
N HIS A 84 -4.82 7.20 12.92
CA HIS A 84 -3.84 6.68 13.87
C HIS A 84 -3.62 5.18 13.69
N PHE A 85 -2.39 4.71 13.83
CA PHE A 85 -2.08 3.27 13.70
C PHE A 85 -2.82 2.42 14.74
N SER A 86 -3.08 2.97 15.94
CA SER A 86 -3.88 2.33 16.98
C SER A 86 -5.26 1.88 16.53
N GLU A 87 -5.84 2.49 15.48
CA GLU A 87 -7.12 2.08 14.90
C GLU A 87 -7.00 0.79 14.09
N LEU A 88 -5.84 0.54 13.48
CA LEU A 88 -5.54 -0.68 12.71
C LEU A 88 -5.00 -1.80 13.60
N ALA A 89 -4.26 -1.48 14.67
CA ALA A 89 -3.57 -2.46 15.50
C ALA A 89 -4.41 -3.70 15.93
N PRO A 90 -5.72 -3.58 16.27
CA PRO A 90 -6.56 -4.73 16.58
C PRO A 90 -6.81 -5.70 15.41
N LEU A 91 -6.56 -5.27 14.17
CA LEU A 91 -6.80 -6.02 12.94
C LEU A 91 -5.55 -6.76 12.43
N LEU A 92 -4.40 -6.63 13.09
CA LEU A 92 -3.13 -7.19 12.63
C LEU A 92 -3.17 -8.72 12.43
N ASP A 93 -4.01 -9.43 13.18
CA ASP A 93 -4.19 -10.89 13.03
C ASP A 93 -4.77 -11.29 11.65
N PHE A 94 -5.40 -10.35 10.93
CA PHE A 94 -6.14 -10.62 9.70
C PHE A 94 -5.51 -10.04 8.44
N VAL A 95 -4.46 -9.23 8.57
CA VAL A 95 -3.79 -8.57 7.44
C VAL A 95 -2.45 -9.22 7.11
N ASP A 96 -2.09 -9.20 5.84
CA ASP A 96 -0.78 -9.64 5.34
C ASP A 96 0.13 -8.43 5.04
N MET A 97 -0.44 -7.23 4.94
CA MET A 97 0.26 -5.98 4.66
C MET A 97 -0.40 -4.78 5.34
N VAL A 98 0.40 -3.86 5.86
CA VAL A 98 -0.03 -2.54 6.33
C VAL A 98 0.57 -1.49 5.41
N LEU A 99 -0.25 -0.61 4.86
CA LEU A 99 0.18 0.51 4.04
C LEU A 99 0.02 1.82 4.81
N ILE A 100 1.12 2.55 5.02
CA ILE A 100 1.09 3.91 5.55
C ILE A 100 1.28 4.90 4.41
N MET A 101 0.28 5.74 4.17
CA MET A 101 0.40 6.82 3.20
C MET A 101 1.37 7.88 3.72
N THR A 102 2.35 8.24 2.89
CA THR A 102 3.33 9.31 3.13
C THR A 102 3.07 10.57 2.29
N VAL A 103 1.86 10.65 1.73
CA VAL A 103 1.22 11.81 1.07
C VAL A 103 -0.29 11.71 1.26
N GLU A 104 -1.05 12.77 1.01
CA GLU A 104 -2.51 12.64 0.93
C GLU A 104 -2.90 11.80 -0.32
N PRO A 105 -3.74 10.76 -0.18
CA PRO A 105 -4.11 9.90 -1.31
C PRO A 105 -4.87 10.68 -2.38
N GLY A 106 -4.58 10.36 -3.64
CA GLY A 106 -5.34 10.88 -4.79
C GLY A 106 -4.47 11.26 -5.99
N PHE A 107 -3.25 11.76 -5.76
CA PHE A 107 -2.37 12.21 -6.84
C PHE A 107 -0.91 11.78 -6.63
N GLY A 108 -0.22 11.46 -7.73
CA GLY A 108 1.22 11.20 -7.71
C GLY A 108 2.06 12.48 -7.76
N GLY A 109 3.34 12.38 -7.39
CA GLY A 109 4.29 13.50 -7.47
C GLY A 109 4.23 14.50 -6.31
N GLN A 110 3.46 14.19 -5.27
CA GLN A 110 3.46 14.94 -4.02
C GLN A 110 4.75 14.71 -3.22
N SER A 111 5.07 15.65 -2.34
CA SER A 111 6.26 15.60 -1.47
C SER A 111 6.05 14.60 -0.33
N PHE A 112 7.09 13.81 -0.05
CA PHE A 112 7.13 12.88 1.07
C PHE A 112 6.89 13.61 2.41
N MET A 113 6.04 13.03 3.25
CA MET A 113 5.73 13.51 4.60
C MET A 113 6.58 12.76 5.63
N SER A 114 7.78 13.27 5.93
CA SER A 114 8.69 12.71 6.96
C SER A 114 8.02 12.59 8.34
N GLU A 115 7.04 13.43 8.64
CA GLU A 115 6.24 13.36 9.86
C GLU A 115 5.42 12.05 10.00
N MET A 116 5.33 11.22 8.95
CA MET A 116 4.71 9.89 9.01
C MET A 116 5.64 8.81 9.56
N MET A 117 6.96 9.05 9.61
CA MET A 117 7.93 8.04 10.06
C MET A 117 7.73 7.57 11.52
N PRO A 118 7.27 8.42 12.47
CA PRO A 118 6.84 7.94 13.77
C PRO A 118 5.73 6.88 13.71
N LYS A 119 4.73 7.05 12.82
CA LYS A 119 3.66 6.05 12.60
C LYS A 119 4.21 4.75 12.00
N VAL A 120 5.16 4.85 11.08
CA VAL A 120 5.86 3.69 10.50
C VAL A 120 6.65 2.94 11.58
N SER A 121 7.34 3.66 12.46
CA SER A 121 8.11 3.08 13.57
C SER A 121 7.20 2.41 14.61
N GLU A 122 6.07 3.05 14.93
CA GLU A 122 5.03 2.48 15.81
C GLU A 122 4.48 1.18 15.21
N ALA A 123 4.09 1.20 13.94
CA ALA A 123 3.59 0.02 13.24
C ALA A 123 4.61 -1.12 13.21
N ARG A 124 5.88 -0.80 12.89
CA ARG A 124 6.96 -1.79 12.90
C ARG A 124 7.13 -2.43 14.27
N ALA A 125 7.17 -1.63 15.34
CA ALA A 125 7.35 -2.16 16.69
C ALA A 125 6.22 -3.13 17.08
N GLU A 126 4.97 -2.76 16.79
CA GLU A 126 3.82 -3.61 17.06
C GLU A 126 3.83 -4.90 16.22
N ILE A 127 4.08 -4.78 14.91
CA ILE A 127 4.22 -5.92 14.00
C ILE A 127 5.31 -6.88 14.49
N ASP A 128 6.48 -6.37 14.86
CA ASP A 128 7.59 -7.22 15.28
C ASP A 128 7.33 -7.88 16.64
N SER A 129 6.52 -7.28 17.50
CA SER A 129 6.19 -7.85 18.81
C SER A 129 5.30 -9.12 18.73
N LYS A 130 4.46 -9.23 17.71
CA LYS A 130 3.42 -10.29 17.60
C LYS A 130 3.44 -11.06 16.28
N HIS A 131 3.94 -10.45 15.22
CA HIS A 131 3.84 -10.90 13.82
C HIS A 131 5.17 -10.77 13.07
N PHE A 132 6.31 -10.82 13.76
CA PHE A 132 7.63 -10.64 13.17
C PHE A 132 7.81 -11.44 11.86
N GLY A 133 8.13 -10.73 10.78
CA GLY A 133 8.36 -11.29 9.45
C GLY A 133 7.13 -11.83 8.71
N LYS A 134 5.91 -11.65 9.25
CA LYS A 134 4.66 -12.12 8.63
C LYS A 134 3.89 -11.04 7.90
N ILE A 135 3.98 -9.79 8.36
CA ILE A 135 3.24 -8.65 7.81
C ILE A 135 4.24 -7.71 7.12
N TRP A 136 3.96 -7.37 5.87
CA TRP A 136 4.71 -6.35 5.13
C TRP A 136 4.31 -4.95 5.60
N LEU A 137 5.28 -4.05 5.76
CA LEU A 137 5.02 -2.65 6.07
C LEU A 137 5.38 -1.80 4.85
N GLN A 138 4.34 -1.43 4.13
CA GLN A 138 4.41 -0.65 2.92
C GLN A 138 4.30 0.85 3.20
N VAL A 139 5.02 1.65 2.43
CA VAL A 139 4.83 3.11 2.35
C VAL A 139 4.56 3.54 0.91
N ASP A 140 3.63 4.47 0.72
CA ASP A 140 3.28 5.05 -0.58
C ASP A 140 3.17 6.59 -0.52
N GLY A 141 3.92 7.23 -1.41
CA GLY A 141 3.94 8.67 -1.60
C GLY A 141 5.33 9.28 -1.44
N GLY A 142 5.89 9.85 -2.51
CA GLY A 142 7.15 10.60 -2.41
C GLY A 142 8.41 9.76 -2.20
N ILE A 143 8.36 8.43 -2.42
CA ILE A 143 9.56 7.58 -2.36
C ILE A 143 10.52 7.88 -3.51
N SER A 144 11.77 8.18 -3.16
CA SER A 144 12.87 8.50 -4.08
C SER A 144 14.21 8.06 -3.47
N LEU A 145 15.32 8.33 -4.16
CA LEU A 145 16.67 8.09 -3.64
C LEU A 145 16.98 8.91 -2.37
N ASP A 146 16.25 9.99 -2.12
CA ASP A 146 16.47 10.87 -0.98
C ASP A 146 15.64 10.47 0.24
N THR A 147 14.50 9.80 0.04
CA THR A 147 13.51 9.51 1.09
C THR A 147 13.44 8.02 1.47
N ILE A 148 13.88 7.11 0.60
CA ILE A 148 13.73 5.67 0.84
C ILE A 148 14.54 5.17 2.04
N GLU A 149 15.71 5.76 2.30
CA GLU A 149 16.54 5.39 3.47
C GLU A 149 15.83 5.79 4.77
N GLU A 150 15.18 6.96 4.81
CA GLU A 150 14.40 7.40 5.97
C GLU A 150 13.25 6.44 6.29
N ALA A 151 12.48 6.05 5.26
CA ALA A 151 11.41 5.06 5.41
C ALA A 151 11.93 3.68 5.84
N THR A 152 13.09 3.28 5.32
CA THR A 152 13.77 2.04 5.73
C THR A 152 14.17 2.09 7.21
N PHE A 153 14.77 3.19 7.68
CA PHE A 153 15.15 3.36 9.07
C PHE A 153 13.95 3.38 10.02
N ALA A 154 12.82 3.92 9.58
CA ALA A 154 11.56 3.86 10.31
C ALA A 154 10.94 2.44 10.36
N GLY A 155 11.41 1.51 9.52
CA GLY A 155 11.00 0.11 9.53
C GLY A 155 10.11 -0.33 8.37
N ALA A 156 9.91 0.49 7.35
CA ALA A 156 9.26 0.04 6.13
C ALA A 156 10.12 -1.02 5.41
N ASP A 157 9.47 -2.00 4.79
CA ASP A 157 10.13 -3.06 4.00
C ASP A 157 9.60 -3.17 2.57
N THR A 158 8.50 -2.48 2.27
CA THR A 158 7.85 -2.46 0.96
C THR A 158 7.63 -1.00 0.55
N PHE A 159 7.98 -0.65 -0.70
CA PHE A 159 8.04 0.76 -1.12
C PHE A 159 7.33 0.97 -2.45
N VAL A 160 6.36 1.88 -2.49
CA VAL A 160 5.68 2.29 -3.72
C VAL A 160 6.36 3.54 -4.28
N ALA A 161 6.90 3.44 -5.50
CA ALA A 161 7.61 4.53 -6.16
C ALA A 161 7.09 4.74 -7.59
N GLY A 162 6.29 5.80 -7.78
CA GLY A 162 5.78 6.19 -9.11
C GLY A 162 6.71 7.16 -9.83
N SER A 163 6.68 8.43 -9.43
CA SER A 163 7.37 9.52 -10.12
C SER A 163 8.89 9.33 -10.24
N ALA A 164 9.54 8.81 -9.19
CA ALA A 164 10.98 8.56 -9.21
C ALA A 164 11.39 7.56 -10.31
N VAL A 165 10.58 6.50 -10.51
CA VAL A 165 10.85 5.44 -11.48
C VAL A 165 10.43 5.86 -12.89
N PHE A 166 9.18 6.31 -13.07
CA PHE A 166 8.63 6.57 -14.41
C PHE A 166 9.14 7.88 -15.06
N LYS A 167 9.75 8.78 -14.30
CA LYS A 167 10.42 9.98 -14.86
C LYS A 167 11.92 9.78 -15.10
N ALA A 168 12.50 8.66 -14.67
CA ALA A 168 13.91 8.37 -14.92
C ALA A 168 14.12 7.99 -16.40
N GLU A 169 15.28 8.35 -16.96
CA GLU A 169 15.65 7.92 -18.32
C GLU A 169 15.66 6.39 -18.47
N LYS A 170 16.03 5.68 -17.39
CA LYS A 170 16.07 4.23 -17.32
C LYS A 170 15.34 3.74 -16.08
N PRO A 171 14.04 3.43 -16.18
CA PRO A 171 13.22 3.01 -15.03
C PRO A 171 13.75 1.77 -14.32
N GLY A 172 14.24 0.77 -15.06
CA GLY A 172 14.83 -0.44 -14.48
C GLY A 172 16.05 -0.14 -13.60
N ASP A 173 16.98 0.68 -14.10
CA ASP A 173 18.17 1.10 -13.34
C ASP A 173 17.78 1.86 -12.07
N MET A 174 16.74 2.71 -12.14
CA MET A 174 16.23 3.42 -10.96
C MET A 174 15.67 2.48 -9.89
N VAL A 175 14.95 1.42 -10.28
CA VAL A 175 14.47 0.40 -9.35
C VAL A 175 15.63 -0.28 -8.62
N GLU A 176 16.71 -0.63 -9.33
CA GLU A 176 17.89 -1.24 -8.71
C GLU A 176 18.60 -0.28 -7.76
N LEU A 177 18.70 1.02 -8.10
CA LEU A 177 19.26 2.04 -7.21
C LEU A 177 18.44 2.21 -5.92
N LEU A 178 17.10 2.26 -6.03
CA LEU A 178 16.20 2.32 -4.88
C LEU A 178 16.38 1.08 -3.99
N ARG A 179 16.40 -0.12 -4.58
CA ARG A 179 16.63 -1.38 -3.85
C ARG A 179 17.97 -1.37 -3.11
N ALA A 180 19.04 -0.91 -3.77
CA ALA A 180 20.36 -0.82 -3.16
C ALA A 180 20.39 0.14 -1.97
N LYS A 181 19.69 1.28 -2.05
CA LYS A 181 19.58 2.23 -0.92
C LYS A 181 18.75 1.67 0.23
N ALA A 182 17.61 1.06 -0.05
CA ALA A 182 16.76 0.42 0.96
C ALA A 182 17.46 -0.76 1.69
N SER A 183 18.51 -1.32 1.10
CA SER A 183 19.26 -2.45 1.68
C SER A 183 20.42 -2.02 2.59
N LYS A 184 20.74 -0.72 2.68
CA LYS A 184 21.80 -0.22 3.57
C LYS A 184 21.26 -0.17 4.99
N ARG A 185 21.59 -1.18 5.79
CA ARG A 185 21.41 -1.20 7.24
C ARG A 185 22.74 -1.03 7.94
#